data_AF-A0A450S7N2-F1
#
_entry.id   AF-A0A450S7N2-F1
#
_cell.length_a   1.000
_cell.length_b   1.000
_cell.length_c   1.000
_cell.angle_alpha   90.00
_cell.angle_beta   90.00
_cell.angle_gamma   90.00
#
_symmetry.space_group_name_H-M   'P 1'
#
loop_
_entity.id
_entity.type
_entity.pdbx_description
1 polymer ?
#
loop_
_entity_poly.entity_id
_entity_poly.type
_entity_poly.pdbx_seq_one_letter_code
_entity_poly.pdbx_strand_id
1 'polypeptide(L)' 'MKLKIAASIVAVSSIHLLRAFMDIEQISNDKPVWYVLIHLTFVIPAVAMGYLSKMMSH' A
#
# COMPACT_ATOMS: atom_id res chain seq x y z
N MET A 1 -14.41 14.92 7.37
CA MET A 1 -15.08 13.59 7.20
C MET A 1 -14.58 12.79 5.99
N LYS A 2 -14.15 13.42 4.88
CA LYS A 2 -13.64 12.74 3.67
C LYS A 2 -12.39 11.86 3.91
N LEU A 3 -11.49 12.28 4.81
CA LEU A 3 -10.25 11.57 5.15
C LEU A 3 -10.49 10.20 5.82
N LYS A 4 -11.56 10.05 6.61
CA LYS A 4 -11.90 8.77 7.28
C LYS A 4 -12.34 7.71 6.27
N ILE A 5 -13.06 8.12 5.22
CA ILE A 5 -13.53 7.23 4.16
C ILE A 5 -12.34 6.79 3.29
N ALA A 6 -11.47 7.73 2.91
CA ALA A 6 -10.24 7.42 2.18
C ALA A 6 -9.33 6.45 2.96
N ALA A 7 -9.23 6.62 4.28
CA ALA A 7 -8.46 5.71 5.13
C ALA A 7 -9.03 4.29 5.17
N SER A 8 -10.35 4.12 5.24
CA SER A 8 -10.99 2.79 5.17
C SER A 8 -10.81 2.13 3.80
N ILE A 9 -10.91 2.89 2.71
CA ILE A 9 -10.68 2.36 1.35
C ILE A 9 -9.23 1.89 1.19
N VAL A 10 -8.27 2.69 1.67
CA VAL A 10 -6.85 2.33 1.69
C VAL A 10 -6.61 1.05 2.48
N ALA A 11 -7.20 0.91 3.67
CA ALA A 11 -7.02 -0.27 4.52
C ALA A 11 -7.54 -1.56 3.84
N VAL A 12 -8.69 -1.50 3.17
CA VAL A 12 -9.24 -2.65 2.42
C VAL A 12 -8.34 -3.03 1.24
N SER A 13 -7.80 -2.04 0.52
CA SER A 13 -6.87 -2.29 -0.60
C SER A 13 -5.56 -2.97 -0.15
N SER A 14 -5.00 -2.58 1.00
CA SER A 14 -3.78 -3.19 1.55
C SER A 14 -3.94 -4.68 1.88
N ILE A 15 -5.10 -5.10 2.38
CA ILE A 15 -5.38 -6.53 2.66
C ILE A 15 -5.38 -7.33 1.35
N HIS A 16 -5.97 -6.77 0.30
CA HIS A 16 -6.04 -7.41 -1.01
C HIS A 16 -4.64 -7.63 -1.60
N LEU A 17 -3.77 -6.63 -1.46
CA LEU A 17 -2.41 -6.68 -1.96
C LEU A 17 -1.51 -7.64 -1.16
N LEU A 18 -1.72 -7.73 0.16
CA LEU A 18 -1.03 -8.69 1.02
C LEU A 18 -1.41 -10.13 0.69
N ARG A 19 -2.65 -10.39 0.26
CA ARG A 19 -3.06 -11.72 -0.19
C ARG A 19 -2.37 -12.10 -1.50
N ALA A 20 -2.29 -11.18 -2.45
CA ALA A 20 -1.53 -11.38 -3.68
C ALA A 20 -0.04 -11.62 -3.38
N PHE A 21 0.54 -10.92 -2.40
CA PHE A 21 1.92 -11.12 -1.95
C PHE A 21 2.21 -12.56 -1.51
N MET A 22 1.33 -13.15 -0.70
CA MET A 22 1.51 -14.54 -0.24
C MET A 22 1.47 -15.56 -1.38
N ASP A 23 0.78 -15.24 -2.48
CA ASP A 23 0.69 -16.09 -3.67
C ASP A 23 1.96 -15.98 -4.54
N ILE A 24 2.57 -14.79 -4.59
CA ILE A 24 3.78 -14.48 -5.36
C ILE A 24 5.04 -15.18 -4.80
N GLU A 25 5.08 -15.46 -3.50
CA GLU A 25 6.21 -16.14 -2.84
C GLU A 25 6.50 -17.54 -3.42
N GLN A 26 5.52 -18.12 -4.13
CA GLN A 26 5.64 -19.42 -4.79
C GLN A 26 6.43 -19.39 -6.12
N ILE A 27 6.81 -18.22 -6.65
CA ILE A 27 7.47 -18.09 -7.96
C ILE A 27 9.00 -17.94 -7.79
N SER A 28 9.73 -19.02 -8.07
CA SER A 28 11.15 -19.18 -7.76
C SER A 28 12.09 -18.63 -8.85
N ASN A 29 12.36 -17.32 -8.88
CA ASN A 29 13.67 -16.71 -9.25
C ASN A 29 13.72 -15.16 -9.13
N ASP A 30 12.58 -14.47 -9.21
CA ASP A 30 12.50 -12.99 -9.20
C ASP A 30 12.23 -12.36 -7.81
N LYS A 31 12.57 -13.09 -6.75
CA LYS A 31 12.23 -12.77 -5.35
C LYS A 31 12.65 -11.36 -4.88
N PRO A 32 13.82 -10.79 -5.28
CA PRO A 32 14.20 -9.46 -4.82
C PRO A 32 13.32 -8.35 -5.41
N VAL A 33 12.93 -8.46 -6.68
CA VAL A 33 12.13 -7.44 -7.38
C VAL A 33 10.71 -7.40 -6.82
N TRP A 34 10.12 -8.57 -6.55
CA TRP A 34 8.81 -8.67 -5.92
C TRP A 34 8.78 -8.13 -4.49
N TYR A 35 9.81 -8.38 -3.68
CA TYR A 35 9.90 -7.81 -2.33
C TYR A 35 9.92 -6.27 -2.34
N VAL A 36 10.68 -5.66 -3.25
CA VAL A 36 10.76 -4.20 -3.38
C VAL A 36 9.42 -3.61 -3.87
N LEU A 37 8.76 -4.25 -4.83
CA LEU A 37 7.48 -3.79 -5.38
C LEU A 37 6.37 -3.73 -4.31
N ILE A 38 6.33 -4.75 -3.45
CA ILE A 38 5.36 -4.87 -2.36
C ILE A 38 5.66 -3.86 -1.27
N HIS A 39 6.94 -3.69 -0.92
CA HIS A 39 7.36 -2.66 0.04
C HIS A 39 6.96 -1.26 -0.46
N LEU A 40 7.20 -0.96 -1.76
CA LEU A 40 6.77 0.30 -2.37
C LEU A 40 5.25 0.48 -2.30
N THR A 41 4.48 -0.58 -2.57
CA THR A 41 3.00 -0.49 -2.55
C THR A 41 2.44 -0.34 -1.13
N PHE A 42 3.14 -0.82 -0.11
CA PHE A 42 2.78 -0.54 1.29
C PHE A 42 3.13 0.89 1.71
N VAL A 43 4.21 1.44 1.15
CA VAL A 43 4.66 2.82 1.38
C VAL A 43 3.77 3.84 0.67
N ILE A 44 3.24 3.54 -0.52
CA ILE A 44 2.41 4.46 -1.32
C ILE A 44 1.21 5.02 -0.53
N PRO A 45 0.36 4.22 0.13
CA PRO A 45 -0.76 4.74 0.91
C PRO A 45 -0.32 5.50 2.16
N ALA A 46 0.78 5.09 2.81
CA ALA A 46 1.33 5.79 3.97
C ALA A 46 1.83 7.20 3.58
N VAL A 47 2.54 7.31 2.45
CA VAL A 47 3.00 8.57 1.88
C VAL A 47 1.82 9.40 1.38
N ALA A 48 0.82 8.80 0.72
CA ALA A 48 -0.37 9.49 0.26
C ALA A 48 -1.15 10.11 1.43
N MET A 49 -1.32 9.40 2.55
CA MET A 49 -1.94 9.97 3.75
C MET A 49 -1.11 11.11 4.34
N GLY A 50 0.22 10.97 4.41
CA GLY A 50 1.10 12.04 4.86
C GLY A 50 1.05 13.28 3.96
N TYR A 51 0.97 13.08 2.63
CA TYR A 51 0.91 14.15 1.64
C TYR A 51 -0.46 14.85 1.64
N LEU A 52 -1.56 14.09 1.69
CA LEU A 52 -2.92 14.61 1.87
C LEU A 52 -3.06 15.40 3.18
N SER A 53 -2.46 14.89 4.26
CA SER A 53 -2.41 15.59 5.56
C SER A 53 -1.66 16.92 5.45
N LYS A 54 -0.50 16.94 4.76
CA LYS A 54 0.29 18.16 4.55
C LYS A 54 -0.39 19.19 3.64
N MET A 55 -1.12 18.74 2.61
CA MET A 55 -1.84 19.63 1.69
C MET A 55 -3.10 20.24 2.31
N MET A 56 -3.75 19.52 3.23
CA MET A 56 -4.89 20.03 4.01
C MET A 56 -4.49 21.01 5.13
N SER A 57 -3.18 21.17 5.40
CA SER A 57 -2.66 22.08 6.43
C SER A 57 -2.48 23.53 5.93
N HIS A 58 -3.27 23.95 4.94
CA HIS A 58 -3.24 25.32 4.42
C HIS A 58 -4.65 25.86 4.13
#